data_AF-A6KXQ0-F1
#
_entry.id   AF-A6KXQ0-F1
#
_cell.length_a   1.000
_cell.length_b   1.000
_cell.length_c   1.000
_cell.angle_alpha   90.00
_cell.angle_beta   90.00
_cell.angle_gamma   90.00
#
_symmetry.space_group_name_H-M   'P 1'
#
loop_
_entity.id
_entity.type
_entity.pdbx_description
1 polymer ?
#
loop_
_entity_poly.entity_id
_entity_poly.type
_entity_poly.pdbx_seq_one_letter_code
_entity_poly.pdbx_strand_id
1 'polypeptide(L)'
;MKVKEIAEFRELTTGTISNHLLHYVRTGDIKLQELVDQEKINYITAHLQKFSSLPQGVKEIKEKLGEYTSYDEIRFVFEAYKKHIPA
;
A
#
# COMPACT_ATOMS: atom_id res chain seq x y z
N MET A 1 -4.80 13.83 8.75
CA MET A 1 -3.51 14.23 8.15
C MET A 1 -3.05 13.10 7.24
N LYS A 2 -2.71 13.39 5.98
CA LYS A 2 -2.14 12.41 5.05
C LYS A 2 -0.70 12.06 5.45
N VAL A 3 -0.22 10.88 5.09
CA VAL A 3 1.15 10.39 5.40
C VAL A 3 2.23 11.42 5.06
N LYS A 4 2.07 12.13 3.93
CA LYS A 4 2.98 13.20 3.49
C LYS A 4 3.06 14.36 4.49
N GLU A 5 1.93 14.80 5.04
CA GLU A 5 1.87 15.90 6.01
C GLU A 5 2.55 15.52 7.33
N ILE A 6 2.42 14.25 7.75
CA ILE A 6 3.10 13.72 8.95
C ILE A 6 4.62 13.64 8.71
N ALA A 7 5.04 13.30 7.50
CA ALA A 7 6.45 13.24 7.11
C ALA A 7 7.11 14.61 7.19
N GLU A 8 6.47 15.61 6.59
CA GLU A 8 6.93 17.00 6.63
C GLU A 8 6.96 17.54 8.07
N PHE A 9 5.91 17.31 8.85
CA PHE A 9 5.85 17.78 10.24
C PHE A 9 6.92 17.15 11.15
N ARG A 10 7.34 15.90 10.88
CA ARG A 10 8.29 15.16 11.72
C ARG A 10 9.71 15.13 11.17
N GLU A 11 9.98 15.84 10.07
CA GLU A 11 11.25 15.80 9.35
C GLU A 11 11.68 14.38 8.96
N LEU A 12 10.72 13.55 8.58
CA LEU A 12 10.92 12.16 8.15
C LEU A 12 10.64 12.00 6.66
N THR A 13 11.16 10.91 6.07
CA THR A 13 10.73 10.51 4.73
C THR A 13 9.38 9.79 4.80
N THR A 14 8.59 9.90 3.73
CA THR A 14 7.32 9.14 3.63
C THR A 14 7.58 7.64 3.74
N GLY A 15 8.69 7.13 3.18
CA GLY A 15 9.08 5.72 3.27
C GLY A 15 9.33 5.26 4.72
N THR A 16 9.97 6.09 5.55
CA THR A 16 10.18 5.78 6.98
C THR A 16 8.85 5.67 7.71
N ILE A 17 7.93 6.61 7.51
CA ILE A 17 6.61 6.58 8.15
C ILE A 17 5.77 5.42 7.63
N SER A 18 5.74 5.22 6.31
CA SER A 18 4.99 4.15 5.67
C SER A 18 5.42 2.77 6.19
N ASN A 19 6.71 2.57 6.43
CA ASN A 19 7.21 1.33 7.02
C ASN A 19 6.73 1.12 8.47
N HIS A 20 6.65 2.18 9.28
CA HIS A 20 6.08 2.10 10.62
C HIS A 20 4.58 1.80 10.59
N LEU A 21 3.83 2.48 9.71
CA LEU A 21 2.38 2.31 9.57
C LEU A 21 2.00 0.91 9.05
N LEU A 22 2.88 0.28 8.28
CA LEU A 22 2.66 -1.05 7.72
C LEU A 22 2.39 -2.12 8.78
N HIS A 23 3.05 -2.01 9.94
CA HIS A 23 2.80 -2.89 11.08
C HIS A 23 1.34 -2.81 11.53
N TYR A 24 0.82 -1.60 11.71
CA TYR A 24 -0.55 -1.35 12.18
C TYR A 24 -1.62 -1.71 11.13
N VAL A 25 -1.29 -1.59 9.83
CA VAL A 25 -2.15 -2.10 8.76
C VAL A 25 -2.24 -3.63 8.82
N ARG A 26 -1.12 -4.31 9.08
CA ARG A 26 -1.07 -5.79 9.16
C ARG A 26 -1.84 -6.33 10.38
N THR A 27 -1.77 -5.65 11.52
CA THR A 27 -2.51 -6.01 12.74
C THR A 27 -4.00 -5.65 12.62
N GLY A 28 -4.35 -4.70 11.74
CA GLY A 28 -5.71 -4.23 11.53
C GLY A 28 -6.08 -3.03 12.42
N ASP A 29 -5.11 -2.46 13.13
CA ASP A 29 -5.28 -1.27 13.97
C ASP A 29 -5.53 -0.01 13.14
N ILE A 30 -5.05 0.02 11.89
CA ILE A 30 -5.31 1.10 10.92
C ILE A 30 -5.99 0.51 9.69
N LYS A 31 -7.11 1.12 9.29
CA LYS A 31 -7.79 0.74 8.05
C LYS A 31 -7.05 1.30 6.85
N LEU A 32 -7.01 0.55 5.73
CA LEU A 32 -6.37 1.01 4.49
C LEU A 32 -6.94 2.35 4.00
N GLN A 33 -8.24 2.59 4.18
CA GLN A 33 -8.93 3.82 3.77
C GLN A 33 -8.41 5.07 4.47
N GLU A 34 -7.72 4.92 5.59
CA GLU A 34 -7.10 6.05 6.30
C GLU A 34 -5.77 6.47 5.66
N LEU A 35 -5.18 5.61 4.83
CA LEU A 35 -3.86 5.79 4.22
C LEU A 35 -3.91 5.92 2.69
N VAL A 36 -4.89 5.27 2.06
CA VAL A 36 -5.04 5.18 0.61
C VAL A 36 -6.49 5.42 0.24
N ASP A 37 -6.72 6.25 -0.77
CA ASP A 37 -8.07 6.52 -1.27
C ASP A 37 -8.74 5.22 -1.76
N GLN A 38 -10.03 5.02 -1.45
CA GLN A 38 -10.75 3.78 -1.75
C GLN A 38 -10.72 3.40 -3.24
N GLU A 39 -10.72 4.39 -4.13
CA GLU A 39 -10.59 4.18 -5.58
C GLU A 39 -9.26 3.50 -5.94
N LYS A 40 -8.15 3.97 -5.34
CA LYS A 40 -6.82 3.38 -5.55
C LYS A 40 -6.70 2.01 -4.91
N ILE A 41 -7.31 1.80 -3.74
CA ILE A 41 -7.38 0.45 -3.13
C ILE A 41 -8.02 -0.52 -4.12
N ASN A 42 -9.20 -0.18 -4.64
CA ASN A 42 -9.92 -1.01 -5.60
C ASN A 42 -9.10 -1.25 -6.87
N TYR A 43 -8.47 -0.20 -7.40
CA TYR A 43 -7.63 -0.29 -8.61
C TYR A 43 -6.42 -1.22 -8.43
N ILE A 44 -5.72 -1.11 -7.31
CA ILE A 44 -4.56 -1.96 -6.98
C ILE A 44 -5.02 -3.40 -6.75
N THR A 45 -6.06 -3.62 -5.93
CA THR A 45 -6.59 -4.96 -5.62
C THR A 45 -7.08 -5.67 -6.89
N ALA A 46 -7.80 -4.98 -7.77
CA ALA A 46 -8.25 -5.54 -9.04
C ALA A 46 -7.08 -5.95 -9.95
N HIS A 47 -5.96 -5.23 -9.91
CA HIS A 47 -4.75 -5.64 -10.63
C HIS A 47 -4.07 -6.84 -9.98
N LEU A 48 -3.95 -6.87 -8.65
CA LEU A 48 -3.36 -7.98 -7.91
C LEU A 48 -4.11 -9.30 -8.17
N GLN A 49 -5.44 -9.26 -8.27
CA GLN A 49 -6.29 -10.41 -8.60
C GLN A 49 -6.06 -10.98 -10.01
N LYS A 50 -5.51 -10.18 -10.94
CA LYS A 50 -5.21 -10.64 -12.31
C LYS A 50 -3.89 -11.40 -12.42
N PHE A 51 -3.05 -11.35 -11.39
CA PHE A 51 -1.81 -12.13 -11.40
C PHE A 51 -2.13 -13.60 -11.12
N SER A 52 -1.51 -14.49 -11.88
CA SER A 52 -1.58 -15.95 -11.67
C SER A 52 -0.85 -16.41 -10.40
N SER A 53 0.06 -15.59 -9.87
CA SER A 53 0.79 -15.81 -8.63
C SER A 53 1.05 -14.47 -7.93
N LEU A 54 1.45 -14.52 -6.65
CA LEU A 54 1.84 -13.30 -5.94
C LEU A 54 3.02 -12.61 -6.67
N PRO A 55 2.91 -11.30 -6.98
CA PRO A 55 4.02 -10.53 -7.52
C PRO A 55 5.27 -10.63 -6.64
N GLN A 56 6.45 -10.57 -7.24
CA GLN A 56 7.73 -10.65 -6.51
C GLN A 56 7.97 -9.43 -5.62
N GLY A 57 7.34 -8.30 -5.94
CA GLY A 57 7.43 -7.10 -5.11
C GLY A 57 6.67 -5.90 -5.64
N VAL A 58 6.72 -4.81 -4.86
CA VAL A 58 6.04 -3.54 -5.13
C VAL A 58 6.47 -2.92 -6.46
N LYS A 59 7.74 -3.11 -6.88
CA LYS A 59 8.27 -2.59 -8.14
C LYS A 59 7.55 -3.18 -9.36
N GLU A 60 7.38 -4.51 -9.39
CA GLU A 60 6.66 -5.20 -10.47
C GLU A 60 5.20 -4.71 -10.58
N ILE A 61 4.57 -4.47 -9.43
CA ILE A 61 3.20 -3.95 -9.39
C ILE A 61 3.16 -2.50 -9.91
N LYS A 62 4.10 -1.65 -9.48
CA LYS A 62 4.20 -0.25 -9.91
C LYS A 62 4.43 -0.10 -11.41
N GLU A 63 5.27 -0.95 -12.00
CA GLU A 63 5.51 -0.98 -13.44
C GLU A 63 4.22 -1.23 -14.24
N LYS A 64 3.28 -2.04 -13.72
CA LYS A 64 1.98 -2.27 -14.36
C LYS A 64 0.95 -1.18 -14.10
N LEU A 65 0.96 -0.58 -12.90
CA LEU A 65 -0.05 0.42 -12.51
C LEU A 65 0.25 1.84 -13.00
N GLY A 66 1.51 2.14 -13.32
CA GLY A 66 1.95 3.46 -13.78
C GLY A 66 1.87 4.55 -12.70
N GLU A 67 1.75 5.81 -13.11
CA GLU A 67 1.87 6.98 -12.20
C GLU A 67 0.64 7.30 -11.35
N TYR A 68 -0.49 6.61 -11.58
CA TYR A 68 -1.72 6.84 -10.80
C TYR A 68 -1.58 6.47 -9.31
N THR A 69 -0.65 5.56 -8.99
CA THR A 69 -0.41 5.06 -7.63
C THR A 69 1.05 5.24 -7.23
N SER A 70 1.30 5.60 -5.97
CA SER A 70 2.64 5.70 -5.39
C SER A 70 3.13 4.34 -4.88
N TYR A 71 4.46 4.20 -4.69
CA TYR A 71 5.05 3.01 -4.11
C TYR A 71 4.49 2.69 -2.71
N ASP A 72 4.21 3.70 -1.90
CA ASP A 72 3.68 3.52 -0.54
C ASP A 72 2.24 3.02 -0.55
N GLU A 73 1.38 3.60 -1.41
CA GLU A 73 -0.01 3.14 -1.59
C GLU A 73 -0.05 1.68 -2.05
N ILE A 74 0.78 1.31 -3.03
CA ILE A 74 0.89 -0.08 -3.50
C ILE A 74 1.36 -0.98 -2.36
N ARG A 75 2.36 -0.57 -1.59
CA ARG A 75 2.90 -1.37 -0.48
C ARG A 75 1.84 -1.67 0.58
N PHE A 76 1.04 -0.68 0.97
CA PHE A 76 -0.04 -0.89 1.95
C PHE A 76 -1.08 -1.90 1.45
N VAL A 77 -1.59 -1.70 0.23
CA VAL A 77 -2.62 -2.59 -0.33
C VAL A 77 -2.06 -3.99 -0.56
N PHE A 78 -0.82 -4.10 -1.06
CA PHE A 78 -0.20 -5.39 -1.34
C PHE A 78 0.02 -6.22 -0.07
N GLU A 79 0.49 -5.62 1.01
CA GLU A 79 0.69 -6.32 2.28
C GLU A 79 -0.63 -6.76 2.93
N ALA A 80 -1.67 -5.92 2.86
CA ALA A 80 -3.00 -6.31 3.30
C ALA A 80 -3.56 -7.47 2.44
N TYR A 81 -3.36 -7.41 1.12
CA TYR A 81 -3.81 -8.43 0.18
C TYR A 81 -3.18 -9.81 0.46
N LYS A 82 -1.87 -9.86 0.74
CA LYS A 82 -1.15 -11.11 1.09
C LYS A 82 -1.78 -11.87 2.26
N LYS A 83 -2.31 -11.15 3.27
CA LYS A 83 -2.97 -11.75 4.44
C LYS A 83 -4.30 -12.44 4.10
N HIS A 84 -4.92 -12.08 2.98
CA HIS A 84 -6.23 -12.58 2.56
C HIS A 84 -6.17 -13.63 1.46
N ILE A 85 -4.98 -14.02 1.01
CA ILE A 85 -4.81 -15.18 0.13
C ILE A 85 -4.82 -16.42 1.03
N PRO A 86 -5.82 -17.32 0.91
CA PRO A 86 -5.73 -18.61 1.55
C PRO A 86 -4.51 -19.35 0.98
N ALA A 87 -3.69 -19.91 1.87
CA ALA A 87 -2.53 -20.73 1.53
C ALA A 87 -2.93 -21.94 0.67
#